data_AF-A0AAE1GIR9-F1
#
_entry.id   AF-A0AAE1GIR9-F1
#
_cell.length_a   1.000
_cell.length_b   1.000
_cell.length_c   1.000
_cell.angle_alpha   90.00
_cell.angle_beta   90.00
_cell.angle_gamma   90.00
#
_symmetry.space_group_name_H-M   'P 1'
#
loop_
_entity.id
_entity.type
_entity.pdbx_description
1 polymer ?
#
loop_
_entity_poly.entity_id
_entity_poly.type
_entity_poly.pdbx_seq_one_letter_code
_entity_poly.pdbx_strand_id
1 'polypeptide(L)'
;MTGLEKLCPKKSTTGLLLVGGRLNNLNEENYTKHQLIVPHEHPAAKLIIEDLHKKLGHAGVERVLAESRRLYWILKGRKLVKKTVHQCITCKKLRGKTEVQQMADLPASRVTPYEPPFTRVGVDYFGPFMVKRARSKVKRYGCIFTCLSIRAVHIEVSYTLDTDSFINALERFIARRGEPKEIWSDNGTNFVGAQRELHRSIKDWNQNQIHEHLLKREITWKFNPPEASHMGGVWERQIRTVRAVLAGVIKQQTLDDESLVTLIAVVESIINGMPITKLSDDPRDDIPLTPNHILRLGTGQILPAGKFETGDMYRRRWKQVQYLADIFWHRWLREYLPTLQERQKWMKPKRNVMKGDLILVKQDNYPRNQWPLGLVTETYTSPDGLVRSITIRTAKGTYTRPITKICVLEGAATKLCD
;
A
#
# COMPACT_ATOMS: atom_id res chain seq x y z
N MET A 1 39.00 18.05 18.04
CA MET A 1 38.93 18.60 19.41
C MET A 1 37.61 19.33 19.72
N THR A 2 36.52 19.14 18.97
CA THR A 2 35.29 19.91 19.22
C THR A 2 34.45 19.31 20.35
N GLY A 3 34.37 20.03 21.48
CA GLY A 3 33.42 19.77 22.57
C GLY A 3 34.02 19.46 23.95
N LEU A 4 35.33 19.20 24.04
CA LEU A 4 35.99 18.95 25.33
C LEU A 4 36.11 20.23 26.18
N GLU A 5 36.36 21.37 25.52
CA GLU A 5 36.50 22.70 26.13
C GLU A 5 35.28 23.07 27.00
N LYS A 6 34.08 22.71 26.56
CA LYS A 6 32.82 22.99 27.26
C LYS A 6 32.67 22.25 28.58
N LEU A 7 33.51 21.26 28.86
CA LEU A 7 33.44 20.41 30.05
C LEU A 7 34.43 20.84 31.15
N CYS A 8 35.33 21.79 30.85
CA CYS A 8 36.42 22.23 31.73
C CYS A 8 37.10 21.04 32.44
N PRO A 9 37.70 20.09 31.70
CA PRO A 9 38.13 18.81 32.24
C PRO A 9 39.17 18.97 33.36
N LYS A 10 39.05 18.15 34.41
CA LYS A 10 39.98 18.08 35.53
C LYS A 10 40.67 16.72 35.55
N LYS A 11 41.93 16.66 35.98
CA LYS A 11 42.63 15.39 36.22
C LYS A 11 42.31 14.86 37.61
N SER A 12 41.99 13.58 37.69
CA SER A 12 41.90 12.80 38.94
C SER A 12 43.30 12.50 39.48
N THR A 13 43.37 12.09 40.75
CA THR A 13 44.59 11.58 41.41
C THR A 13 45.19 10.36 40.70
N THR A 14 44.35 9.58 39.98
CA THR A 14 44.78 8.43 39.16
C THR A 14 45.15 8.80 37.72
N GLY A 15 45.18 10.09 37.38
CA GLY A 15 45.53 10.58 36.04
C GLY A 15 44.39 10.58 35.02
N LEU A 16 43.19 10.11 35.40
CA LEU A 16 42.00 10.08 34.54
C LEU A 16 41.35 11.46 34.37
N LEU A 17 40.72 11.70 33.23
CA LEU A 17 40.00 12.96 32.95
C LEU A 17 38.55 12.89 33.44
N LEU A 18 38.17 13.83 34.30
CA LEU A 18 36.82 14.01 34.83
C LEU A 18 36.19 15.28 34.29
N VAL A 19 34.87 15.31 34.21
CA VAL A 19 34.10 16.52 33.89
C VAL A 19 34.26 17.52 35.04
N GLY A 20 34.81 18.71 34.77
CA GLY A 20 34.96 19.75 35.80
C GLY A 20 33.72 20.62 35.98
N GLY A 21 33.01 20.91 34.88
CA GLY A 21 31.63 21.42 34.86
C GLY A 21 31.29 22.63 35.75
N ARG A 22 29.99 22.98 35.79
CA ARG A 22 29.44 24.10 36.58
C ARG A 22 28.83 23.67 37.92
N LEU A 23 28.89 22.38 38.26
CA LEU A 23 28.19 21.79 39.41
C LEU A 23 29.08 21.71 40.67
N ASN A 24 30.15 22.51 40.76
CA ASN A 24 31.11 22.43 41.87
C ASN A 24 30.48 22.73 43.25
N ASN A 25 29.43 23.56 43.30
CA ASN A 25 28.73 23.94 44.53
C ASN A 25 27.67 22.93 44.99
N LEU A 26 27.49 21.82 44.28
CA LEU A 26 26.62 20.73 44.71
C LEU A 26 27.28 20.02 45.92
N ASN A 27 26.63 20.02 47.08
CA ASN A 27 27.16 19.46 48.34
C ASN A 27 27.15 17.93 48.42
N GLU A 28 26.92 17.23 47.31
CA GLU A 28 26.96 15.76 47.25
C GLU A 28 28.27 15.28 46.63
N GLU A 29 28.98 14.39 47.32
CA GLU A 29 30.10 13.59 46.80
C GLU A 29 29.58 12.45 45.90
N ASN A 30 28.77 12.80 44.90
CA ASN A 30 28.21 11.82 43.97
C ASN A 30 29.04 11.72 42.69
N TYR A 31 29.19 10.50 42.17
CA TYR A 31 29.84 10.21 40.87
C TYR A 31 29.19 10.94 39.68
N THR A 32 27.98 11.50 39.88
CA THR A 32 27.27 12.36 38.93
C THR A 32 27.79 13.80 38.87
N LYS A 33 28.64 14.22 39.81
CA LYS A 33 29.22 15.57 39.83
C LYS A 33 30.42 15.69 38.89
N HIS A 34 31.25 14.65 38.84
CA HIS A 34 32.49 14.60 38.07
C HIS A 34 32.58 13.28 37.29
N GLN A 35 31.79 13.13 36.23
CA GLN A 35 31.80 11.92 35.40
C GLN A 35 33.16 11.68 34.74
N LEU A 36 33.51 10.41 34.55
CA LEU A 36 34.70 10.03 33.79
C LEU A 36 34.50 10.34 32.30
N ILE A 37 35.43 11.08 31.71
CA ILE A 37 35.40 11.40 30.28
C ILE A 37 35.95 10.20 29.50
N VAL A 38 35.13 9.64 28.61
CA VAL A 38 35.51 8.48 27.80
C VAL A 38 35.45 8.84 26.30
N PRO A 39 36.52 8.59 25.52
CA PRO A 39 36.47 8.73 24.06
C PRO A 39 35.48 7.73 23.45
N HIS A 40 34.59 8.15 22.53
CA HIS A 40 33.67 7.21 21.87
C HIS A 40 34.32 6.09 21.06
N GLU A 41 35.56 6.29 20.60
CA GLU A 41 36.30 5.30 19.82
C GLU A 41 36.90 4.22 20.71
N HIS A 42 36.99 4.46 22.02
CA HIS A 42 37.55 3.50 22.96
C HIS A 42 36.61 2.29 23.10
N PRO A 43 37.12 1.04 23.07
CA PRO A 43 36.30 -0.17 23.17
C PRO A 43 35.39 -0.20 24.41
N ALA A 44 35.89 0.32 25.54
CA ALA A 44 35.12 0.44 26.78
C ALA A 44 33.82 1.26 26.60
N ALA A 45 33.83 2.34 25.81
CA ALA A 45 32.63 3.15 25.58
C ALA A 45 31.52 2.33 24.91
N LYS A 46 31.88 1.45 23.97
CA LYS A 46 30.94 0.55 23.30
C LYS A 46 30.37 -0.47 24.28
N LEU A 47 31.22 -1.12 25.06
CA LEU A 47 30.81 -2.13 26.04
C LEU A 47 29.90 -1.54 27.13
N ILE A 48 30.24 -0.36 27.66
CA ILE A 48 29.42 0.36 28.65
C ILE A 48 28.01 0.62 28.10
N ILE A 49 27.92 1.16 26.87
CA ILE A 49 26.63 1.46 26.26
C ILE A 49 25.83 0.20 25.94
N GLU A 50 26.49 -0.89 25.50
CA GLU A 50 25.83 -2.18 25.24
C GLU A 50 25.27 -2.82 26.52
N ASP A 51 26.03 -2.80 27.61
CA ASP A 51 25.61 -3.30 28.91
C ASP A 51 24.42 -2.48 29.47
N LEU A 52 24.54 -1.14 29.49
CA LEU A 52 23.46 -0.26 29.92
C LEU A 52 22.20 -0.43 29.06
N HIS A 53 22.35 -0.58 27.75
CA HIS A 53 21.22 -0.81 26.86
C HIS A 53 20.47 -2.10 27.17
N LYS A 54 21.20 -3.18 27.52
CA LYS A 54 20.62 -4.47 27.93
C LYS A 54 19.96 -4.40 29.31
N LYS A 55 20.67 -3.85 30.31
CA LYS A 55 20.17 -3.70 31.70
C LYS A 55 18.89 -2.86 31.78
N LEU A 56 18.78 -1.82 30.94
CA LEU A 56 17.59 -0.97 30.86
C LEU A 56 16.46 -1.58 30.01
N GLY A 57 16.52 -2.86 29.67
CA GLY A 57 15.46 -3.55 28.91
C GLY A 57 15.29 -3.01 27.50
N HIS A 58 16.40 -2.73 26.80
CA HIS A 58 16.41 -2.19 25.43
C HIS A 58 15.73 -0.82 25.29
N ALA A 59 15.86 0.04 26.31
CA ALA A 59 15.32 1.40 26.31
C ALA A 59 15.84 2.25 25.13
N GLY A 60 15.07 3.31 24.79
CA GLY A 60 15.40 4.23 23.72
C GLY A 60 16.66 5.06 23.97
N VAL A 61 17.13 5.75 22.93
CA VAL A 61 18.42 6.48 22.92
C VAL A 61 18.56 7.45 24.09
N GLU A 62 17.53 8.24 24.39
CA GLU A 62 17.62 9.26 25.43
C GLU A 62 17.74 8.66 26.85
N ARG A 63 17.07 7.54 27.13
CA ARG A 63 17.14 6.90 28.46
C ARG A 63 18.51 6.25 28.69
N VAL A 64 19.04 5.57 27.68
CA VAL A 64 20.39 4.98 27.75
C VAL A 64 21.45 6.09 27.87
N LEU A 65 21.28 7.19 27.14
CA LEU A 65 22.18 8.34 27.23
C LEU A 65 22.13 9.00 28.61
N ALA A 66 20.94 9.20 29.18
CA ALA A 66 20.77 9.77 30.51
C ALA A 66 21.44 8.91 31.59
N GLU A 67 21.24 7.58 31.54
CA GLU A 67 21.87 6.68 32.50
C GLU A 67 23.39 6.64 32.34
N SER A 68 23.90 6.64 31.10
CA SER A 68 25.34 6.69 30.86
C SER A 68 25.99 7.94 31.47
N ARG A 69 25.29 9.09 31.40
CA ARG A 69 25.76 10.38 31.94
C ARG A 69 25.75 10.46 33.46
N ARG A 70 25.23 9.46 34.17
CA ARG A 70 25.34 9.42 35.63
C ARG A 70 26.76 9.08 36.09
N LEU A 71 27.48 8.28 35.30
CA LEU A 71 28.81 7.77 35.64
C LEU A 71 29.89 8.17 34.62
N TYR A 72 29.51 8.28 33.35
CA TYR A 72 30.44 8.47 32.23
C TYR A 72 30.01 9.60 31.31
N TRP A 73 30.94 10.46 30.96
CA TRP A 73 30.78 11.43 29.90
C TRP A 73 31.43 10.93 28.61
N ILE A 74 30.69 10.10 27.86
CA ILE A 74 31.15 9.59 26.57
C ILE A 74 31.08 10.70 25.52
N LEU A 75 32.22 11.09 24.96
CA LEU A 75 32.30 12.08 23.88
C LEU A 75 31.49 11.60 22.68
N LYS A 76 30.65 12.44 22.07
CA LYS A 76 29.71 11.99 21.01
C LYS A 76 28.85 10.78 21.41
N GLY A 77 28.59 10.58 22.71
CA GLY A 77 27.88 9.41 23.25
C GLY A 77 26.51 9.16 22.62
N ARG A 78 25.75 10.21 22.29
CA ARG A 78 24.47 10.07 21.56
C ARG A 78 24.63 9.34 20.21
N LYS A 79 25.71 9.59 19.47
CA LYS A 79 26.01 8.90 18.19
C LYS A 79 26.27 7.41 18.44
N LEU A 80 27.03 7.09 19.48
CA LEU A 80 27.34 5.72 19.87
C LEU A 80 26.08 4.97 20.33
N VAL A 81 25.28 5.54 21.22
CA VAL A 81 24.01 4.97 21.67
C VAL A 81 23.06 4.74 20.50
N LYS A 82 22.93 5.71 19.59
CA LYS A 82 22.11 5.56 18.38
C LYS A 82 22.58 4.40 17.51
N LYS A 83 23.90 4.23 17.36
CA LYS A 83 24.50 3.09 16.63
C LYS A 83 24.18 1.77 17.32
N THR A 84 24.38 1.66 18.63
CA THR A 84 24.11 0.45 19.42
C THR A 84 22.63 0.03 19.36
N VAL A 85 21.70 0.97 19.59
CA VAL A 85 20.26 0.71 19.50
C VAL A 85 19.85 0.29 18.08
N HIS A 86 20.43 0.91 17.06
CA HIS A 86 20.14 0.58 15.67
C HIS A 86 20.67 -0.79 15.26
N GLN A 87 21.82 -1.22 15.79
CA GLN A 87 22.41 -2.54 15.50
C GLN A 87 21.80 -3.67 16.35
N CYS A 88 21.13 -3.34 17.46
CA CYS A 88 20.53 -4.33 18.35
C CYS A 88 19.39 -5.11 17.67
N ILE A 89 19.57 -6.43 17.54
CA ILE A 89 18.58 -7.35 16.95
C ILE A 89 17.26 -7.31 17.71
N THR A 90 17.29 -7.30 19.05
CA THR A 90 16.08 -7.23 19.88
C THR A 90 15.30 -5.94 19.60
N CYS A 91 15.98 -4.79 19.50
CA CYS A 91 15.33 -3.54 19.12
C CYS A 91 14.77 -3.56 17.69
N LYS A 92 15.48 -4.18 16.73
CA LYS A 92 14.98 -4.33 15.35
C LYS A 92 13.72 -5.21 15.30
N LYS A 93 13.70 -6.32 16.04
CA LYS A 93 12.51 -7.19 16.16
C LYS A 93 11.33 -6.42 16.75
N LEU A 94 11.53 -5.71 17.85
CA LEU A 94 10.48 -4.98 18.57
C LEU A 94 10.00 -3.70 17.86
N ARG A 95 10.90 -2.93 17.23
CA ARG A 95 10.64 -1.55 16.79
C ARG A 95 11.12 -1.21 15.37
N GLY A 96 11.71 -2.15 14.63
CA GLY A 96 12.21 -1.91 13.27
C GLY A 96 11.12 -1.38 12.32
N LYS A 97 11.49 -0.68 11.25
CA LYS A 97 10.51 -0.32 10.21
C LYS A 97 10.56 -1.37 9.12
N THR A 98 9.44 -1.59 8.42
CA THR A 98 9.49 -2.40 7.22
C THR A 98 10.29 -1.68 6.14
N GLU A 99 10.91 -2.45 5.25
CA GLU A 99 11.70 -1.89 4.16
C GLU A 99 10.82 -1.19 3.13
N VAL A 100 11.37 -0.17 2.49
CA VAL A 100 10.70 0.57 1.42
C VAL A 100 11.75 0.93 0.40
N GLN A 101 11.37 0.93 -0.87
CA GLN A 101 12.23 1.36 -1.98
C GLN A 101 11.53 2.48 -2.75
N GLN A 102 12.30 3.25 -3.52
CA GLN A 102 11.75 4.21 -4.47
C GLN A 102 10.68 3.54 -5.34
N MET A 103 9.58 4.24 -5.61
CA MET A 103 8.47 3.69 -6.40
C MET A 103 8.96 3.38 -7.83
N ALA A 104 8.54 2.23 -8.38
CA ALA A 104 8.86 1.89 -9.77
C ALA A 104 8.18 2.86 -10.74
N ASP A 105 8.77 3.00 -11.92
CA ASP A 105 8.09 3.63 -13.05
C ASP A 105 6.78 2.89 -13.37
N LEU A 106 5.88 3.62 -14.00
CA LEU A 106 4.58 3.09 -14.37
C LEU A 106 4.76 2.02 -15.45
N PRO A 107 4.11 0.85 -15.33
CA PRO A 107 4.29 -0.22 -16.31
C PRO A 107 3.90 0.27 -17.70
N ALA A 108 4.53 -0.26 -18.77
CA ALA A 108 4.21 0.09 -20.16
C ALA A 108 2.71 -0.01 -20.45
N SER A 109 2.02 -0.94 -19.79
CA SER A 109 0.57 -1.08 -19.80
C SER A 109 -0.22 0.21 -19.50
N ARG A 110 0.39 1.16 -18.78
CA ARG A 110 -0.16 2.44 -18.35
C ARG A 110 0.24 3.62 -19.25
N VAL A 111 1.33 3.48 -20.00
CA VAL A 111 1.97 4.59 -20.72
C VAL A 111 1.96 4.38 -22.24
N THR A 112 1.44 3.26 -22.73
CA THR A 112 1.29 3.03 -24.17
C THR A 112 0.20 3.97 -24.71
N PRO A 113 0.56 5.00 -25.50
CA PRO A 113 -0.43 5.88 -26.10
C PRO A 113 -1.16 5.16 -27.24
N TYR A 114 -2.32 5.69 -27.65
CA TYR A 114 -3.10 5.24 -28.82
C TYR A 114 -3.86 3.91 -28.70
N GLU A 115 -3.93 3.30 -27.52
CA GLU A 115 -4.83 2.15 -27.29
C GLU A 115 -6.20 2.60 -26.78
N PRO A 116 -7.30 1.95 -27.20
CA PRO A 116 -8.63 2.29 -26.72
C PRO A 116 -8.75 2.07 -25.20
N PRO A 117 -9.62 2.82 -24.51
CA PRO A 117 -9.96 2.54 -23.11
C PRO A 117 -10.30 1.07 -22.91
N PHE A 118 -9.99 0.56 -21.72
CA PHE A 118 -10.22 -0.84 -21.33
C PHE A 118 -9.42 -1.90 -22.10
N THR A 119 -8.45 -1.52 -22.95
CA THR A 119 -7.49 -2.49 -23.56
C THR A 119 -6.76 -3.33 -22.50
N ARG A 120 -6.43 -2.72 -21.35
CA ARG A 120 -5.84 -3.42 -20.20
C ARG A 120 -6.63 -3.09 -18.95
N VAL A 121 -7.07 -4.10 -18.23
CA VAL A 121 -7.96 -3.95 -17.08
C VAL A 121 -7.47 -4.67 -15.84
N GLY A 122 -7.67 -4.04 -14.69
CA GLY A 122 -7.64 -4.71 -13.39
C GLY A 122 -9.06 -5.10 -12.98
N VAL A 123 -9.24 -6.31 -12.48
CA VAL A 123 -10.53 -6.87 -12.06
C VAL A 123 -10.48 -7.27 -10.60
N ASP A 124 -11.52 -6.91 -9.86
CA ASP A 124 -11.66 -7.31 -8.46
C ASP A 124 -13.15 -7.34 -8.03
N TYR A 125 -13.45 -8.04 -6.94
CA TYR A 125 -14.78 -8.13 -6.35
C TYR A 125 -14.90 -7.29 -5.07
N PHE A 126 -16.13 -6.85 -4.78
CA PHE A 126 -16.45 -6.18 -3.52
C PHE A 126 -17.89 -6.39 -3.07
N GLY A 127 -18.12 -6.19 -1.77
CA GLY A 127 -19.36 -6.57 -1.10
C GLY A 127 -19.06 -7.47 0.10
N PRO A 128 -20.03 -8.28 0.57
CA PRO A 128 -21.39 -8.45 0.03
C PRO A 128 -22.33 -7.27 0.35
N PHE A 129 -23.25 -7.01 -0.56
CA PHE A 129 -24.42 -6.15 -0.38
C PHE A 129 -25.64 -7.01 -0.07
N MET A 130 -26.43 -6.61 0.93
CA MET A 130 -27.67 -7.30 1.28
C MET A 130 -28.84 -6.67 0.52
N VAL A 131 -29.37 -7.41 -0.44
CA VAL A 131 -30.46 -6.98 -1.33
C VAL A 131 -31.73 -7.72 -0.95
N LYS A 132 -32.87 -7.01 -0.94
CA LYS A 132 -34.18 -7.61 -0.70
C LYS A 132 -34.67 -8.28 -1.98
N ARG A 133 -34.94 -9.58 -1.90
CA ARG A 133 -35.58 -10.36 -2.96
C ARG A 133 -36.86 -10.95 -2.40
N ALA A 134 -38.01 -10.40 -2.79
CA ALA A 134 -39.31 -10.75 -2.23
C ALA A 134 -39.31 -10.69 -0.68
N ARG A 135 -39.45 -11.85 -0.02
CA ARG A 135 -39.49 -11.97 1.45
C ARG A 135 -38.12 -12.23 2.09
N SER A 136 -37.07 -12.49 1.31
CA SER A 136 -35.74 -12.81 1.82
C SER A 136 -34.70 -11.73 1.49
N LYS A 137 -33.57 -11.76 2.20
CA LYS A 137 -32.39 -10.96 1.87
C LYS A 137 -31.33 -11.87 1.28
N VAL A 138 -30.78 -11.48 0.14
CA VAL A 138 -29.77 -12.23 -0.61
C VAL A 138 -28.51 -11.39 -0.75
N LYS A 139 -27.36 -12.07 -0.84
CA LYS A 139 -26.08 -11.40 -1.07
C LYS A 139 -25.94 -11.06 -2.56
N ARG A 140 -25.39 -9.89 -2.83
CA ARG A 140 -24.90 -9.44 -4.13
C ARG A 140 -23.50 -8.89 -4.01
N TYR A 141 -22.77 -8.92 -5.10
CA TYR A 141 -21.39 -8.47 -5.17
C TYR A 141 -21.24 -7.50 -6.33
N GLY A 142 -20.35 -6.52 -6.20
CA GLY A 142 -19.91 -5.71 -7.33
C GLY A 142 -18.64 -6.29 -7.92
N CYS A 143 -18.62 -6.50 -9.23
CA CYS A 143 -17.41 -6.80 -10.00
C CYS A 143 -16.92 -5.50 -10.64
N ILE A 144 -15.73 -5.05 -10.27
CA ILE A 144 -15.16 -3.79 -10.76
C ILE A 144 -14.06 -4.05 -11.78
N PHE A 145 -14.22 -3.51 -12.98
CA PHE A 145 -13.23 -3.47 -14.06
C PHE A 145 -12.62 -2.07 -14.09
N THR A 146 -11.31 -1.97 -13.88
CA THR A 146 -10.60 -0.70 -13.86
C THR A 146 -9.65 -0.63 -15.03
N CYS A 147 -9.85 0.36 -15.91
CA CYS A 147 -8.96 0.62 -17.02
C CYS A 147 -7.59 1.11 -16.52
N LEU A 148 -6.52 0.41 -16.91
CA LEU A 148 -5.17 0.73 -16.46
C LEU A 148 -4.58 1.98 -17.14
N SER A 149 -5.04 2.34 -18.34
CA SER A 149 -4.57 3.53 -19.05
C SER A 149 -5.23 4.81 -18.51
N ILE A 150 -6.56 4.91 -18.59
CA ILE A 150 -7.29 6.15 -18.28
C ILE A 150 -7.93 6.18 -16.88
N ARG A 151 -7.77 5.13 -16.07
CA ARG A 151 -8.39 4.98 -14.73
C ARG A 151 -9.93 5.02 -14.73
N ALA A 152 -10.54 4.83 -15.89
CA ALA A 152 -11.98 4.59 -15.99
C ALA A 152 -12.36 3.33 -15.20
N VAL A 153 -13.55 3.35 -14.64
CA VAL A 153 -14.13 2.24 -13.91
C VAL A 153 -15.38 1.77 -14.64
N HIS A 154 -15.60 0.47 -14.69
CA HIS A 154 -16.84 -0.16 -15.12
C HIS A 154 -17.27 -1.17 -14.04
N ILE A 155 -18.53 -1.15 -13.61
CA ILE A 155 -18.99 -1.96 -12.48
C ILE A 155 -20.21 -2.79 -12.88
N GLU A 156 -20.12 -4.11 -12.67
CA GLU A 156 -21.22 -5.05 -12.89
C GLU A 156 -21.71 -5.63 -11.57
N VAL A 157 -23.03 -5.85 -11.46
CA VAL A 157 -23.61 -6.61 -10.35
C VAL A 157 -23.44 -8.10 -10.63
N SER A 158 -22.91 -8.82 -9.64
CA SER A 158 -22.75 -10.28 -9.63
C SER A 158 -23.62 -10.88 -8.54
N TYR A 159 -24.30 -11.97 -8.87
CA TYR A 159 -25.29 -12.58 -7.98
C TYR A 159 -24.63 -13.50 -6.95
N THR A 160 -23.53 -14.14 -7.33
CA THR A 160 -22.66 -14.98 -6.49
C THR A 160 -21.18 -14.65 -6.77
N LEU A 161 -20.27 -15.32 -6.05
CA LEU A 161 -18.81 -15.26 -6.25
C LEU A 161 -18.29 -16.50 -7.00
N ASP A 162 -19.14 -17.20 -7.74
CA ASP A 162 -18.72 -18.33 -8.56
C ASP A 162 -18.15 -17.88 -9.90
N THR A 163 -17.60 -18.85 -10.62
CA THR A 163 -17.05 -18.65 -11.97
C THR A 163 -18.12 -18.19 -12.96
N ASP A 164 -19.30 -18.80 -12.95
CA ASP A 164 -20.40 -18.49 -13.87
C ASP A 164 -20.86 -17.03 -13.76
N SER A 165 -21.07 -16.54 -12.54
CA SER A 165 -21.46 -15.14 -12.34
C SER A 165 -20.36 -14.17 -12.76
N PHE A 166 -19.10 -14.57 -12.59
CA PHE A 166 -17.97 -13.78 -13.09
C PHE A 166 -17.93 -13.75 -14.63
N ILE A 167 -18.05 -14.89 -15.31
CA ILE A 167 -18.07 -14.94 -16.78
C ILE A 167 -19.21 -14.09 -17.32
N ASN A 168 -20.40 -14.19 -16.73
CA ASN A 168 -21.53 -13.35 -17.10
C ASN A 168 -21.24 -11.85 -16.90
N ALA A 169 -20.53 -11.48 -15.84
CA ALA A 169 -20.10 -10.08 -15.62
C ALA A 169 -19.04 -9.64 -16.65
N LEU A 170 -18.10 -10.51 -16.99
CA LEU A 170 -17.09 -10.25 -18.02
C LEU A 170 -17.71 -10.08 -19.41
N GLU A 171 -18.67 -10.94 -19.79
CA GLU A 171 -19.40 -10.83 -21.06
C GLU A 171 -20.16 -9.50 -21.16
N ARG A 172 -20.86 -9.10 -20.07
CA ARG A 172 -21.52 -7.80 -20.00
C ARG A 172 -20.55 -6.63 -20.13
N PHE A 173 -19.37 -6.75 -19.55
CA PHE A 173 -18.30 -5.76 -19.68
C PHE A 173 -17.79 -5.69 -21.12
N ILE A 174 -17.43 -6.82 -21.72
CA ILE A 174 -16.92 -6.90 -23.11
C ILE A 174 -17.95 -6.33 -24.09
N ALA A 175 -19.22 -6.70 -23.93
CA ALA A 175 -20.31 -6.22 -24.78
C ALA A 175 -20.50 -4.69 -24.73
N ARG A 176 -20.14 -4.03 -23.61
CA ARG A 176 -20.32 -2.58 -23.43
C ARG A 176 -19.04 -1.77 -23.68
N ARG A 177 -17.87 -2.33 -23.39
CA ARG A 177 -16.58 -1.61 -23.37
C ARG A 177 -15.58 -2.11 -24.41
N GLY A 178 -15.87 -3.23 -25.06
CA GLY A 178 -14.94 -3.89 -25.98
C GLY A 178 -14.08 -4.93 -25.28
N GLU A 179 -13.41 -5.74 -26.11
CA GLU A 179 -12.59 -6.86 -25.64
C GLU A 179 -11.23 -6.37 -25.09
N PRO A 180 -10.88 -6.72 -23.82
CA PRO A 180 -9.58 -6.38 -23.27
C PRO A 180 -8.49 -7.30 -23.85
N LYS A 181 -7.29 -6.76 -24.09
CA LYS A 181 -6.10 -7.56 -24.43
C LYS A 181 -5.43 -8.17 -23.19
N GLU A 182 -5.54 -7.50 -22.04
CA GLU A 182 -4.89 -7.93 -20.81
C GLU A 182 -5.81 -7.75 -19.59
N ILE A 183 -5.94 -8.81 -18.79
CA ILE A 183 -6.70 -8.79 -17.53
C ILE A 183 -5.76 -9.10 -16.37
N TRP A 184 -5.78 -8.24 -15.35
CA TRP A 184 -5.06 -8.41 -14.09
C TRP A 184 -6.04 -8.71 -12.96
N SER A 185 -5.85 -9.79 -12.22
CA SER A 185 -6.67 -10.14 -11.05
C SER A 185 -5.84 -10.61 -9.86
N ASP A 186 -6.48 -10.74 -8.70
CA ASP A 186 -5.91 -11.54 -7.60
C ASP A 186 -6.11 -13.04 -7.85
N ASN A 187 -5.51 -13.87 -6.98
CA ASN A 187 -5.59 -15.34 -7.07
C ASN A 187 -6.90 -15.90 -6.50
N GLY A 188 -8.01 -15.15 -6.56
CA GLY A 188 -9.34 -15.64 -6.17
C GLY A 188 -9.75 -16.89 -6.96
N THR A 189 -10.37 -17.87 -6.30
CA THR A 189 -10.74 -19.16 -6.91
C THR A 189 -11.69 -19.02 -8.08
N ASN A 190 -12.56 -18.01 -8.04
CA ASN A 190 -13.45 -17.60 -9.12
C ASN A 190 -12.73 -17.05 -10.35
N PHE A 191 -11.67 -16.25 -10.17
CA PHE A 191 -10.86 -15.75 -11.28
C PHE A 191 -9.99 -16.84 -11.89
N VAL A 192 -9.41 -17.71 -11.05
CA VAL A 192 -8.65 -18.89 -11.51
C VAL A 192 -9.56 -19.86 -12.27
N GLY A 193 -10.79 -20.07 -11.79
CA GLY A 193 -11.81 -20.86 -12.47
C GLY A 193 -12.18 -20.26 -13.83
N ALA A 194 -12.46 -18.96 -13.86
CA ALA A 194 -12.85 -18.26 -15.08
C ALA A 194 -11.76 -18.26 -16.14
N GLN A 195 -10.50 -18.04 -15.74
CA GLN A 195 -9.37 -18.12 -16.66
C GLN A 195 -9.28 -19.52 -17.29
N ARG A 196 -9.44 -20.59 -16.51
CA ARG A 196 -9.42 -21.97 -17.01
C ARG A 196 -10.56 -22.24 -17.98
N GLU A 197 -11.76 -21.79 -17.68
CA GLU A 197 -12.93 -21.95 -18.55
C GLU A 197 -12.79 -21.14 -19.83
N LEU A 198 -12.34 -19.88 -19.76
CA LEU A 198 -12.03 -19.07 -20.94
C LEU A 198 -10.97 -19.73 -21.82
N HIS A 199 -9.88 -20.25 -21.24
CA HIS A 199 -8.86 -20.98 -22.00
C HIS A 199 -9.40 -22.26 -22.64
N ARG A 200 -10.28 -22.99 -21.94
CA ARG A 200 -10.92 -24.18 -22.48
C ARG A 200 -11.84 -23.82 -23.65
N SER A 201 -12.71 -22.83 -23.48
CA SER A 201 -13.61 -22.36 -24.53
C SER A 201 -12.84 -21.87 -25.75
N ILE A 202 -11.75 -21.09 -25.58
CA ILE A 202 -10.89 -20.66 -26.68
C ILE A 202 -10.27 -21.87 -27.39
N LYS A 203 -9.81 -22.88 -26.64
CA LYS A 203 -9.19 -24.08 -27.21
C LYS A 203 -10.19 -24.96 -27.97
N ASP A 204 -11.39 -25.16 -27.42
CA ASP A 204 -12.47 -25.96 -28.03
C ASP A 204 -13.06 -25.25 -29.26
N TRP A 205 -13.09 -23.92 -29.27
CA TRP A 205 -13.55 -23.11 -30.40
C TRP A 205 -12.53 -23.07 -31.54
N ASN A 206 -11.23 -22.96 -31.21
CA ASN A 206 -10.14 -23.01 -32.18
C ASN A 206 -10.02 -24.36 -32.91
N GLN A 207 -10.56 -25.45 -32.35
CA GLN A 207 -10.60 -26.75 -33.02
C GLN A 207 -11.72 -26.87 -34.07
N ASN A 208 -12.77 -26.04 -34.00
CA ASN A 208 -14.00 -26.25 -34.78
C ASN A 208 -14.19 -25.30 -35.97
N GLN A 209 -13.49 -24.16 -36.09
CA GLN A 209 -13.58 -23.28 -37.27
C GLN A 209 -12.26 -22.56 -37.62
N ILE A 210 -11.91 -22.68 -38.92
CA ILE A 210 -11.02 -21.92 -39.83
C ILE A 210 -10.05 -20.86 -39.24
N HIS A 211 -8.77 -21.11 -39.49
CA HIS A 211 -7.56 -20.61 -38.83
C HIS A 211 -7.15 -19.14 -39.07
N GLU A 212 -7.84 -18.34 -39.90
CA GLU A 212 -7.30 -17.03 -40.31
C GLU A 212 -7.90 -15.80 -39.61
N HIS A 213 -9.09 -15.89 -39.00
CA HIS A 213 -9.71 -14.74 -38.30
C HIS A 213 -9.57 -14.80 -36.76
N LEU A 214 -9.06 -15.92 -36.22
CA LEU A 214 -9.26 -16.35 -34.83
C LEU A 214 -8.06 -16.19 -33.89
N LEU A 215 -6.90 -15.75 -34.39
CA LEU A 215 -5.77 -15.29 -33.56
C LEU A 215 -6.10 -14.00 -32.75
N LYS A 216 -7.31 -13.44 -32.87
CA LYS A 216 -7.70 -12.15 -32.29
C LYS A 216 -8.13 -12.18 -30.81
N ARG A 217 -8.39 -13.34 -30.20
CA ARG A 217 -8.90 -13.45 -28.82
C ARG A 217 -7.86 -13.93 -27.79
N GLU A 218 -6.60 -13.57 -27.95
CA GLU A 218 -5.57 -13.89 -26.94
C GLU A 218 -5.61 -12.88 -25.79
N ILE A 219 -6.66 -12.97 -24.95
CA ILE A 219 -6.71 -12.22 -23.69
C ILE A 219 -5.62 -12.75 -22.76
N THR A 220 -4.58 -11.95 -22.53
CA THR A 220 -3.51 -12.32 -21.60
C THR A 220 -3.98 -12.10 -20.16
N TRP A 221 -4.09 -13.18 -19.39
CA TRP A 221 -4.45 -13.10 -17.97
C TRP A 221 -3.21 -13.12 -17.08
N LYS A 222 -3.09 -12.14 -16.18
CA LYS A 222 -1.99 -12.05 -15.21
C LYS A 222 -2.52 -11.99 -13.78
N PHE A 223 -1.93 -12.79 -12.91
CA PHE A 223 -2.25 -12.76 -11.49
C PHE A 223 -1.25 -11.92 -10.70
N ASN A 224 -1.77 -11.16 -9.75
CA ASN A 224 -0.94 -10.45 -8.79
C ASN A 224 -0.21 -11.44 -7.86
N PRO A 225 1.08 -11.22 -7.55
CA PRO A 225 1.76 -12.00 -6.54
C PRO A 225 1.03 -11.90 -5.18
N PRO A 226 0.93 -12.99 -4.40
CA PRO A 226 0.23 -12.98 -3.12
C PRO A 226 0.78 -11.88 -2.18
N GLU A 227 -0.14 -11.09 -1.60
CA GLU A 227 0.13 -9.90 -0.74
C GLU A 227 0.77 -8.67 -1.43
N ALA A 228 0.89 -8.66 -2.76
CA ALA A 228 1.45 -7.54 -3.53
C ALA A 228 0.43 -6.45 -3.90
N SER A 229 -0.52 -6.14 -3.00
CA SER A 229 -1.49 -5.05 -3.20
C SER A 229 -0.83 -3.68 -3.50
N HIS A 230 0.41 -3.50 -3.04
CA HIS A 230 1.17 -2.27 -3.33
C HIS A 230 1.52 -2.04 -4.80
N MET A 231 1.55 -3.06 -5.67
CA MET A 231 1.75 -2.88 -7.11
C MET A 231 0.57 -2.11 -7.74
N GLY A 232 -0.56 -2.02 -7.01
CA GLY A 232 -1.80 -1.35 -7.38
C GLY A 232 -1.99 0.11 -6.97
N GLY A 233 -0.93 0.75 -6.48
CA GLY A 233 -1.02 1.84 -5.49
C GLY A 233 -1.91 3.05 -5.79
N VAL A 234 -2.19 3.38 -7.07
CA VAL A 234 -3.07 4.51 -7.41
C VAL A 234 -4.52 4.08 -7.62
N TRP A 235 -4.76 2.94 -8.27
CA TRP A 235 -6.12 2.45 -8.55
C TRP A 235 -6.72 1.74 -7.35
N GLU A 236 -5.92 0.99 -6.58
CA GLU A 236 -6.38 0.34 -5.35
C GLU A 236 -6.95 1.35 -4.35
N ARG A 237 -6.39 2.56 -4.30
CA ARG A 237 -6.88 3.59 -3.38
C ARG A 237 -8.23 4.13 -3.84
N GLN A 238 -8.39 4.44 -5.13
CA GLN A 238 -9.67 4.86 -5.70
C GLN A 238 -10.73 3.77 -5.49
N ILE A 239 -10.42 2.52 -5.84
CA ILE A 239 -11.30 1.37 -5.66
C ILE A 239 -11.63 1.14 -4.17
N ARG A 240 -10.65 1.24 -3.27
CA ARG A 240 -10.87 1.11 -1.82
C ARG A 240 -11.82 2.18 -1.29
N THR A 241 -11.67 3.42 -1.73
CA THR A 241 -12.61 4.48 -1.37
C THR A 241 -14.00 4.19 -1.95
N VAL A 242 -14.09 3.71 -3.21
CA VAL A 242 -15.39 3.41 -3.85
C VAL A 242 -16.12 2.34 -3.06
N ARG A 243 -15.40 1.29 -2.66
CA ARG A 243 -15.91 0.21 -1.81
C ARG A 243 -16.39 0.73 -0.46
N ALA A 244 -15.60 1.55 0.21
CA ALA A 244 -15.94 2.07 1.52
C ALA A 244 -17.20 2.96 1.48
N VAL A 245 -17.28 3.87 0.50
CA VAL A 245 -18.43 4.76 0.34
C VAL A 245 -19.66 3.96 -0.06
N LEU A 246 -19.58 3.06 -1.06
CA LEU A 246 -20.70 2.21 -1.47
C LEU A 246 -21.21 1.31 -0.33
N ALA A 247 -20.30 0.67 0.42
CA ALA A 247 -20.68 -0.16 1.55
C ALA A 247 -21.36 0.66 2.66
N GLY A 248 -20.95 1.91 2.87
CA GLY A 248 -21.60 2.83 3.80
C GLY A 248 -22.99 3.26 3.34
N VAL A 249 -23.14 3.60 2.06
CA VAL A 249 -24.41 4.06 1.45
C VAL A 249 -25.43 2.93 1.41
N ILE A 250 -25.04 1.75 0.93
CA ILE A 250 -25.93 0.60 0.77
C ILE A 250 -26.35 0.00 2.12
N LYS A 251 -25.57 0.17 3.19
CA LYS A 251 -25.97 -0.27 4.54
C LYS A 251 -27.12 0.54 5.13
N GLN A 252 -27.35 1.78 4.66
CA GLN A 252 -28.38 2.65 5.23
C GLN A 252 -29.78 2.32 4.75
N GLN A 253 -29.92 1.62 3.62
CA GLN A 253 -31.21 1.35 2.98
C GLN A 253 -31.25 -0.04 2.36
N THR A 254 -32.41 -0.68 2.38
CA THR A 254 -32.58 -1.99 1.74
C THR A 254 -32.97 -1.79 0.29
N LEU A 255 -32.13 -2.24 -0.65
CA LEU A 255 -32.36 -2.13 -2.09
C LEU A 255 -32.88 -3.46 -2.67
N ASP A 256 -33.60 -3.40 -3.80
CA ASP A 256 -33.87 -4.55 -4.67
C ASP A 256 -32.80 -4.65 -5.79
N ASP A 257 -32.84 -5.74 -6.56
CA ASP A 257 -31.83 -6.01 -7.60
C ASP A 257 -31.78 -4.89 -8.66
N GLU A 258 -32.95 -4.37 -9.08
CA GLU A 258 -33.06 -3.29 -10.06
C GLU A 258 -32.49 -1.96 -9.52
N SER A 259 -32.83 -1.59 -8.29
CA SER A 259 -32.30 -0.36 -7.69
C SER A 259 -30.80 -0.44 -7.45
N LEU A 260 -30.27 -1.63 -7.11
CA LEU A 260 -28.82 -1.83 -6.97
C LEU A 260 -28.08 -1.66 -8.30
N VAL A 261 -28.59 -2.27 -9.38
CA VAL A 261 -28.01 -2.13 -10.73
C VAL A 261 -28.01 -0.66 -11.15
N THR A 262 -29.11 0.04 -10.92
CA THR A 262 -29.24 1.46 -11.27
C THR A 262 -28.28 2.33 -10.44
N LEU A 263 -28.21 2.10 -9.12
CA LEU A 263 -27.29 2.84 -8.24
C LEU A 263 -25.84 2.66 -8.68
N ILE A 264 -25.45 1.43 -9.03
CA ILE A 264 -24.09 1.14 -9.49
C ILE A 264 -23.78 1.84 -10.81
N ALA A 265 -24.70 1.88 -11.75
CA ALA A 265 -24.52 2.63 -13.01
C ALA A 265 -24.36 4.14 -12.79
N VAL A 266 -25.13 4.72 -11.86
CA VAL A 266 -25.00 6.14 -11.49
C VAL A 266 -23.65 6.40 -10.80
N VAL A 267 -23.25 5.53 -9.87
CA VAL A 267 -21.96 5.64 -9.17
C VAL A 267 -20.79 5.50 -10.14
N GLU A 268 -20.85 4.57 -11.09
CA GLU A 268 -19.87 4.46 -12.17
C GLU A 268 -19.76 5.78 -12.96
N SER A 269 -20.89 6.36 -13.33
CA SER A 269 -20.93 7.65 -14.04
C SER A 269 -20.30 8.79 -13.23
N ILE A 270 -20.55 8.83 -11.91
CA ILE A 270 -19.97 9.82 -11.00
C ILE A 270 -18.44 9.66 -10.93
N ILE A 271 -17.96 8.43 -10.75
CA ILE A 271 -16.52 8.13 -10.65
C ILE A 271 -15.81 8.52 -11.94
N ASN A 272 -16.39 8.17 -13.09
CA ASN A 272 -15.85 8.50 -14.40
C ASN A 272 -16.05 9.97 -14.79
N GLY A 273 -16.84 10.74 -14.05
CA GLY A 273 -16.99 12.19 -14.24
C GLY A 273 -15.90 13.01 -13.55
N MET A 274 -14.99 12.36 -12.82
CA MET A 274 -13.93 13.05 -12.09
C MET A 274 -12.70 13.32 -12.97
N PRO A 275 -12.04 14.48 -12.81
CA PRO A 275 -10.79 14.81 -13.48
C PRO A 275 -9.68 13.77 -13.31
N ILE A 276 -9.06 13.38 -14.43
CA ILE A 276 -7.81 12.61 -14.48
C ILE A 276 -6.62 13.56 -14.24
N THR A 277 -6.73 14.80 -14.72
CA THR A 277 -5.71 15.85 -14.64
C THR A 277 -5.92 16.72 -13.39
N LYS A 278 -4.86 17.44 -12.99
CA LYS A 278 -5.01 18.46 -11.95
C LYS A 278 -6.00 19.52 -12.43
N LEU A 279 -6.88 19.98 -11.53
CA LEU A 279 -7.58 21.24 -11.77
C LEU A 279 -6.52 22.34 -11.82
N SER A 280 -6.62 23.21 -12.82
CA SER A 280 -5.93 24.48 -12.80
C SER A 280 -6.75 25.49 -12.00
N ASP A 281 -6.04 26.41 -11.35
CA ASP A 281 -6.63 27.54 -10.65
C ASP A 281 -6.87 28.74 -11.61
N ASP A 282 -6.39 28.69 -12.86
CA ASP A 282 -6.64 29.72 -13.88
C ASP A 282 -7.96 29.44 -14.63
N PRO A 283 -8.94 30.36 -14.60
CA PRO A 283 -10.23 30.19 -15.30
C PRO A 283 -10.12 30.20 -16.83
N ARG A 284 -8.95 30.49 -17.41
CA ARG A 284 -8.68 30.42 -18.85
C ARG A 284 -8.14 29.06 -19.29
N ASP A 285 -7.77 28.20 -18.35
CA ASP A 285 -7.27 26.86 -18.65
C ASP A 285 -8.42 25.91 -19.03
N ASP A 286 -8.10 24.95 -19.89
CA ASP A 286 -9.08 23.98 -20.38
C ASP A 286 -9.72 23.17 -19.24
N ILE A 287 -11.01 22.84 -19.43
CA ILE A 287 -11.76 21.98 -18.52
C ILE A 287 -10.98 20.66 -18.35
N PRO A 288 -10.71 20.22 -17.10
CA PRO A 288 -9.88 19.06 -16.88
C PRO A 288 -10.50 17.80 -17.50
N LEU A 289 -9.65 16.98 -18.14
CA LEU A 289 -10.08 15.77 -18.84
C LEU A 289 -10.60 14.73 -17.85
N THR A 290 -11.81 14.21 -18.07
CA THR A 290 -12.42 13.14 -17.27
C THR A 290 -12.46 11.82 -18.05
N PRO A 291 -12.52 10.65 -17.40
CA PRO A 291 -12.74 9.39 -18.10
C PRO A 291 -14.01 9.40 -18.96
N ASN A 292 -15.09 10.08 -18.53
CA ASN A 292 -16.31 10.23 -19.30
C ASN A 292 -16.10 11.00 -20.61
N HIS A 293 -15.21 11.99 -20.66
CA HIS A 293 -14.89 12.68 -21.92
C HIS A 293 -14.34 11.70 -22.97
N ILE A 294 -13.55 10.72 -22.53
CA ILE A 294 -12.95 9.70 -23.41
C ILE A 294 -13.97 8.59 -23.72
N LEU A 295 -14.76 8.16 -22.74
CA LEU A 295 -15.70 7.04 -22.90
C LEU A 295 -16.99 7.40 -23.64
N ARG A 296 -17.47 8.64 -23.53
CA ARG A 296 -18.73 9.09 -24.13
C ARG A 296 -18.53 10.03 -25.32
N LEU A 297 -17.28 10.37 -25.64
CA LEU A 297 -16.91 11.26 -26.74
C LEU A 297 -17.65 12.62 -26.72
N GLY A 298 -18.09 13.08 -25.55
CA GLY A 298 -18.90 14.30 -25.38
C GLY A 298 -18.71 14.97 -24.01
N THR A 299 -18.88 16.29 -23.97
CA THR A 299 -18.75 17.18 -22.79
C THR A 299 -19.99 17.20 -21.91
N GLY A 300 -20.73 16.09 -21.84
CA GLY A 300 -22.00 16.02 -21.13
C GLY A 300 -21.81 16.16 -19.62
N GLN A 301 -22.05 17.37 -19.09
CA GLN A 301 -22.29 17.57 -17.67
C GLN A 301 -23.36 16.58 -17.22
N ILE A 302 -23.07 15.83 -16.15
CA ILE A 302 -24.10 15.10 -15.43
C ILE A 302 -24.93 16.18 -14.73
N LEU A 303 -26.03 16.59 -15.36
CA LEU A 303 -27.01 17.45 -14.70
C LEU A 303 -27.45 16.69 -13.43
N PRO A 304 -27.32 17.26 -12.22
CA PRO A 304 -27.89 16.63 -11.04
C PRO A 304 -29.39 16.47 -11.29
N ALA A 305 -29.92 15.26 -11.09
CA ALA A 305 -31.30 14.91 -11.41
C ALA A 305 -32.37 15.69 -10.58
N GLY A 306 -31.93 16.59 -9.70
CA GLY A 306 -32.73 17.44 -8.82
C GLY A 306 -32.06 17.64 -7.46
N LYS A 307 -32.68 18.44 -6.59
CA LYS A 307 -32.39 18.42 -5.14
C LYS A 307 -33.24 17.30 -4.53
N PHE A 308 -32.60 16.33 -3.87
CA PHE A 308 -33.28 15.19 -3.24
C PHE A 308 -33.28 15.34 -1.73
N GLU A 309 -34.44 15.19 -1.09
CA GLU A 309 -34.59 15.34 0.36
C GLU A 309 -34.68 13.99 1.06
N THR A 310 -34.41 13.94 2.37
CA THR A 310 -34.51 12.72 3.20
C THR A 310 -35.89 12.05 3.11
N GLY A 311 -36.95 12.82 2.85
CA GLY A 311 -38.32 12.33 2.64
C GLY A 311 -38.55 11.60 1.31
N ASP A 312 -37.70 11.79 0.30
CA ASP A 312 -37.79 11.11 -0.99
C ASP A 312 -37.38 9.62 -0.92
N MET A 313 -36.69 9.25 0.15
CA MET A 313 -36.22 7.88 0.43
C MET A 313 -37.33 6.85 0.52
N TYR A 314 -38.57 7.28 0.85
CA TYR A 314 -39.69 6.38 1.12
C TYR A 314 -40.84 6.45 0.10
N ARG A 315 -40.78 7.37 -0.87
CA ARG A 315 -41.91 7.65 -1.77
C ARG A 315 -41.83 6.94 -3.12
N ARG A 316 -40.66 6.96 -3.78
CA ARG A 316 -40.47 6.36 -5.13
C ARG A 316 -39.05 5.78 -5.25
N ARG A 317 -38.92 4.56 -5.80
CA ARG A 317 -37.64 3.84 -5.90
C ARG A 317 -36.56 4.59 -6.69
N TRP A 318 -36.94 5.24 -7.80
CA TRP A 318 -35.97 6.02 -8.59
C TRP A 318 -35.41 7.22 -7.80
N LYS A 319 -36.24 7.87 -6.97
CA LYS A 319 -35.80 8.96 -6.09
C LYS A 319 -34.89 8.47 -4.97
N GLN A 320 -35.15 7.27 -4.44
CA GLN A 320 -34.28 6.60 -3.48
C GLN A 320 -32.88 6.36 -4.07
N VAL A 321 -32.79 5.90 -5.32
CA VAL A 321 -31.51 5.71 -6.01
C VAL A 321 -30.76 7.03 -6.20
N GLN A 322 -31.46 8.10 -6.64
CA GLN A 322 -30.84 9.41 -6.82
C GLN A 322 -30.35 10.02 -5.50
N TYR A 323 -31.12 9.87 -4.42
CA TYR A 323 -30.71 10.29 -3.08
C TYR A 323 -29.45 9.53 -2.59
N LEU A 324 -29.39 8.22 -2.80
CA LEU A 324 -28.20 7.43 -2.44
C LEU A 324 -26.98 7.80 -3.29
N ALA A 325 -27.17 8.10 -4.58
CA ALA A 325 -26.12 8.62 -5.44
C ALA A 325 -25.61 9.99 -4.97
N ASP A 326 -26.50 10.86 -4.48
CA ASP A 326 -26.13 12.15 -3.93
C ASP A 326 -25.33 12.02 -2.63
N ILE A 327 -25.73 11.10 -1.73
CA ILE A 327 -24.92 10.76 -0.55
C ILE A 327 -23.55 10.23 -0.96
N PHE A 328 -23.50 9.35 -1.98
CA PHE A 328 -22.25 8.84 -2.52
C PHE A 328 -21.37 10.00 -3.00
N TRP A 329 -21.92 10.93 -3.80
CA TRP A 329 -21.22 12.10 -4.30
C TRP A 329 -20.61 12.95 -3.19
N HIS A 330 -21.41 13.33 -2.18
CA HIS A 330 -20.95 14.17 -1.06
C HIS A 330 -19.86 13.48 -0.23
N ARG A 331 -20.02 12.19 0.08
CA ARG A 331 -19.01 11.41 0.81
C ARG A 331 -17.75 11.23 -0.02
N TRP A 332 -17.92 10.94 -1.30
CA TRP A 332 -16.83 10.79 -2.25
C TRP A 332 -15.99 12.06 -2.33
N LEU A 333 -16.60 13.24 -2.49
CA LEU A 333 -15.89 14.52 -2.48
C LEU A 333 -15.10 14.74 -1.19
N ARG A 334 -15.71 14.50 -0.02
CA ARG A 334 -15.07 14.75 1.28
C ARG A 334 -13.92 13.77 1.57
N GLU A 335 -14.05 12.51 1.15
CA GLU A 335 -13.12 11.44 1.51
C GLU A 335 -12.02 11.21 0.46
N TYR A 336 -12.30 11.47 -0.82
CA TYR A 336 -11.38 11.23 -1.92
C TYR A 336 -10.60 12.47 -2.35
N LEU A 337 -11.24 13.63 -2.49
CA LEU A 337 -10.63 14.84 -3.05
C LEU A 337 -9.36 15.30 -2.30
N PRO A 338 -9.29 15.27 -0.94
CA PRO A 338 -8.07 15.61 -0.21
C PRO A 338 -6.89 14.68 -0.52
N THR A 339 -7.15 13.44 -0.96
CA THR A 339 -6.09 12.47 -1.28
C THR A 339 -5.42 12.71 -2.63
N LEU A 340 -6.00 13.57 -3.49
CA LEU A 340 -5.45 13.92 -4.80
C LEU A 340 -4.43 15.07 -4.76
N GLN A 341 -4.40 15.86 -3.68
CA GLN A 341 -3.54 17.06 -3.56
C GLN A 341 -2.08 16.75 -3.20
N GLU A 342 -1.75 15.58 -2.67
CA GLU A 342 -0.41 15.28 -2.15
C GLU A 342 0.35 14.18 -2.92
N ARG A 343 1.60 14.46 -3.31
CA ARG A 343 2.60 13.41 -3.61
C ARG A 343 3.24 12.95 -2.30
N GLN A 344 2.91 11.77 -1.81
CA GLN A 344 3.14 11.48 -0.39
C GLN A 344 4.37 10.63 0.00
N LYS A 345 4.92 9.69 -0.79
CA LYS A 345 5.91 8.70 -0.25
C LYS A 345 6.97 8.17 -1.24
N TRP A 346 8.13 7.77 -0.68
CA TRP A 346 9.26 7.03 -1.31
C TRP A 346 10.01 7.74 -2.44
N MET A 347 10.45 8.96 -2.16
CA MET A 347 11.13 9.84 -3.11
C MET A 347 12.64 9.58 -3.27
N LYS A 348 13.25 8.76 -2.40
CA LYS A 348 14.71 8.54 -2.38
C LYS A 348 15.03 7.05 -2.42
N PRO A 349 16.03 6.61 -3.21
CA PRO A 349 16.48 5.23 -3.23
C PRO A 349 17.04 4.84 -1.86
N LYS A 350 16.73 3.61 -1.43
CA LYS A 350 17.28 2.98 -0.22
C LYS A 350 18.12 1.76 -0.61
N ARG A 351 18.91 1.23 0.33
CA ARG A 351 19.70 -0.01 0.14
C ARG A 351 18.80 -1.13 -0.39
N ASN A 352 19.19 -1.75 -1.49
CA ASN A 352 18.53 -2.95 -2.01
C ASN A 352 18.69 -4.12 -1.03
N VAL A 353 17.61 -4.88 -0.84
CA VAL A 353 17.65 -6.15 -0.11
C VAL A 353 18.46 -7.15 -0.94
N MET A 354 19.34 -7.92 -0.29
CA MET A 354 20.25 -8.83 -0.96
C MET A 354 19.98 -10.30 -0.58
N LYS A 355 20.38 -11.23 -1.46
CA LYS A 355 20.39 -12.66 -1.14
C LYS A 355 21.24 -12.91 0.11
N GLY A 356 20.68 -13.65 1.06
CA GLY A 356 21.31 -13.93 2.36
C GLY A 356 20.95 -12.95 3.48
N ASP A 357 20.21 -11.87 3.22
CA ASP A 357 19.71 -10.98 4.30
C ASP A 357 18.79 -11.77 5.25
N LEU A 358 19.00 -11.63 6.57
CA LEU A 358 18.13 -12.17 7.61
C LEU A 358 17.00 -11.17 7.88
N ILE A 359 15.77 -11.62 7.73
CA ILE A 359 14.59 -10.75 7.77
C ILE A 359 13.54 -11.25 8.77
N LEU A 360 12.70 -10.32 9.22
CA LEU A 360 11.46 -10.59 9.92
C LEU A 360 10.29 -10.37 8.95
N VAL A 361 9.41 -11.36 8.78
CA VAL A 361 8.31 -11.30 7.82
C VAL A 361 7.05 -10.77 8.50
N LYS A 362 6.56 -9.62 8.06
CA LYS A 362 5.32 -9.03 8.58
C LYS A 362 4.13 -9.91 8.25
N GLN A 363 3.43 -10.38 9.29
CA GLN A 363 2.11 -11.00 9.15
C GLN A 363 1.09 -10.13 9.87
N ASP A 364 0.08 -9.64 9.14
CA ASP A 364 -0.89 -8.69 9.68
C ASP A 364 -1.79 -9.33 10.77
N ASN A 365 -1.93 -10.67 10.77
CA ASN A 365 -2.74 -11.42 11.74
C ASN A 365 -2.02 -11.76 13.05
N TYR A 366 -0.71 -11.49 13.16
CA TYR A 366 0.08 -11.81 14.33
C TYR A 366 0.68 -10.56 14.98
N PRO A 367 0.76 -10.51 16.32
CA PRO A 367 1.50 -9.47 17.00
C PRO A 367 2.98 -9.55 16.59
N ARG A 368 3.65 -8.39 16.59
CA ARG A 368 4.97 -8.21 15.98
C ARG A 368 6.06 -9.13 16.53
N ASN A 369 5.98 -9.49 17.81
CA ASN A 369 6.89 -10.42 18.47
C ASN A 369 6.78 -11.86 17.94
N GLN A 370 5.71 -12.21 17.24
CA GLN A 370 5.47 -13.54 16.66
C GLN A 370 5.71 -13.59 15.14
N TRP A 371 6.21 -12.50 14.54
CA TRP A 371 6.53 -12.51 13.12
C TRP A 371 7.65 -13.51 12.82
N PRO A 372 7.47 -14.39 11.81
CA PRO A 372 8.44 -15.43 11.53
C PRO A 372 9.74 -14.86 10.96
N LEU A 373 10.84 -15.52 11.31
CA LEU A 373 12.14 -15.27 10.71
C LEU A 373 12.19 -15.89 9.31
N GLY A 374 12.84 -15.19 8.39
CA GLY A 374 13.08 -15.65 7.03
C GLY A 374 14.47 -15.28 6.54
N LEU A 375 14.93 -16.01 5.53
CA LEU A 375 16.17 -15.72 4.81
C LEU A 375 15.84 -15.43 3.35
N VAL A 376 16.42 -14.37 2.80
CA VAL A 376 16.24 -14.00 1.40
C VAL A 376 17.01 -14.97 0.51
N THR A 377 16.30 -15.74 -0.32
CA THR A 377 16.92 -16.71 -1.24
C THR A 377 17.18 -16.10 -2.61
N GLU A 378 16.29 -15.25 -3.09
CA GLU A 378 16.37 -14.61 -4.41
C GLU A 378 15.79 -13.20 -4.38
N THR A 379 16.32 -12.34 -5.23
CA THR A 379 15.93 -10.93 -5.34
C THR A 379 15.62 -10.60 -6.78
N TYR A 380 14.45 -10.00 -7.03
CA TYR A 380 14.05 -9.58 -8.37
C TYR A 380 14.31 -8.08 -8.54
N THR A 381 15.23 -7.76 -9.43
CA THR A 381 15.52 -6.37 -9.82
C THR A 381 14.53 -5.92 -10.87
N SER A 382 13.95 -4.74 -10.66
CA SER A 382 13.19 -4.03 -11.69
C SER A 382 14.15 -3.44 -12.75
N PRO A 383 13.64 -2.98 -13.91
CA PRO A 383 14.48 -2.40 -14.98
C PRO A 383 15.34 -1.21 -14.53
N ASP A 384 14.93 -0.51 -13.47
CA ASP A 384 15.66 0.60 -12.84
C ASP A 384 16.74 0.13 -11.83
N GLY A 385 17.04 -1.17 -11.77
CA GLY A 385 18.05 -1.74 -10.88
C GLY A 385 17.63 -1.84 -9.40
N LEU A 386 16.37 -1.51 -9.07
CA LEU A 386 15.88 -1.51 -7.68
C LEU A 386 15.10 -2.79 -7.34
N VAL A 387 15.34 -3.32 -6.13
CA VAL A 387 14.70 -4.56 -5.65
C VAL A 387 13.40 -4.23 -4.94
N ARG A 388 12.27 -4.79 -5.41
CA ARG A 388 10.93 -4.56 -4.83
C ARG A 388 10.19 -5.85 -4.46
N SER A 389 10.59 -6.96 -5.05
CA SER A 389 10.07 -8.30 -4.78
C SER A 389 11.22 -9.25 -4.49
N ILE A 390 11.02 -10.15 -3.53
CA ILE A 390 12.02 -11.10 -3.08
C ILE A 390 11.38 -12.46 -2.81
N THR A 391 12.14 -13.53 -2.99
CA THR A 391 11.77 -14.87 -2.53
C THR A 391 12.44 -15.12 -1.19
N ILE A 392 11.64 -15.57 -0.23
CA ILE A 392 12.06 -15.76 1.16
C ILE A 392 11.80 -17.20 1.59
N ARG A 393 12.74 -17.76 2.34
CA ARG A 393 12.61 -19.08 2.98
C ARG A 393 12.36 -18.90 4.47
N THR A 394 11.23 -19.41 4.94
CA THR A 394 10.85 -19.44 6.36
C THR A 394 10.82 -20.90 6.85
N ALA A 395 10.64 -21.12 8.15
CA ALA A 395 10.50 -22.47 8.72
C ALA A 395 9.32 -23.28 8.13
N LYS A 396 8.29 -22.60 7.58
CA LYS A 396 7.09 -23.24 7.02
C LYS A 396 7.15 -23.47 5.51
N GLY A 397 8.13 -22.88 4.82
CA GLY A 397 8.23 -22.96 3.36
C GLY A 397 8.81 -21.69 2.72
N THR A 398 8.87 -21.73 1.38
CA THR A 398 9.41 -20.67 0.53
C THR A 398 8.28 -19.90 -0.13
N TYR A 399 8.31 -18.56 -0.05
CA TYR A 399 7.26 -17.69 -0.60
C TYR A 399 7.85 -16.44 -1.26
N THR A 400 7.19 -15.91 -2.28
CA THR A 400 7.52 -14.60 -2.87
C THR A 400 6.73 -13.49 -2.17
N ARG A 401 7.41 -12.42 -1.77
CA ARG A 401 6.82 -11.28 -1.04
C ARG A 401 7.41 -9.94 -1.48
N PRO A 402 6.62 -8.85 -1.38
CA PRO A 402 7.15 -7.50 -1.58
C PRO A 402 8.01 -7.07 -0.39
N ILE A 403 9.02 -6.23 -0.64
CA ILE A 403 9.93 -5.75 0.40
C ILE A 403 9.22 -4.96 1.52
N THR A 404 8.04 -4.40 1.24
CA THR A 404 7.23 -3.63 2.20
C THR A 404 6.65 -4.49 3.32
N LYS A 405 6.69 -5.81 3.17
CA LYS A 405 6.24 -6.79 4.15
C LYS A 405 7.41 -7.42 4.93
N ILE A 406 8.63 -6.89 4.82
CA ILE A 406 9.78 -7.42 5.55
C ILE A 406 10.50 -6.32 6.34
N CYS A 407 11.21 -6.74 7.39
CA CYS A 407 12.13 -5.89 8.16
C CYS A 407 13.50 -6.57 8.17
N VAL A 408 14.54 -5.89 7.67
CA VAL A 408 15.89 -6.48 7.67
C VAL A 408 16.47 -6.42 9.09
N LEU A 409 16.81 -7.59 9.63
CA LEU A 409 17.45 -7.72 10.95
C LEU A 409 18.97 -7.64 10.81
N GLU A 410 19.51 -8.32 9.82
CA GLU A 410 20.93 -8.37 9.53
C GLU A 410 21.14 -8.44 8.02
N GLY A 411 22.01 -7.57 7.52
CA GLY A 411 22.38 -7.59 6.11
C GLY A 411 23.44 -8.65 5.87
N ALA A 412 23.35 -9.40 4.77
CA ALA A 412 24.45 -10.23 4.31
C ALA A 412 25.70 -9.35 4.17
N ALA A 413 26.83 -9.81 4.70
CA ALA A 413 28.11 -9.16 4.46
C ALA A 413 28.33 -9.11 2.94
N THR A 414 28.51 -7.91 2.39
CA THR A 414 29.05 -7.79 1.04
C THR A 414 30.37 -8.55 1.08
N LYS A 415 30.46 -9.70 0.38
CA LYS A 415 31.76 -10.22 0.02
C LYS A 415 32.39 -9.11 -0.83
N LEU A 416 33.23 -8.31 -0.21
CA LEU A 416 34.31 -7.63 -0.93
C LEU A 416 35.14 -8.81 -1.44
N CYS A 417 34.85 -9.22 -2.67
CA CYS A 417 35.80 -10.02 -3.41
C CYS A 417 36.96 -9.05 -3.68
N ASP A 418 38.12 -9.41 -3.13
CA ASP A 418 39.41 -8.82 -3.46
C ASP A 418 39.69 -8.87 -4.98
#